data_AF-A0A9Q3GLT1-F1
#
_entry.id   AF-A0A9Q3GLT1-F1
#
_cell.length_a   1.000
_cell.length_b   1.000
_cell.length_c   1.000
_cell.angle_alpha   90.00
_cell.angle_beta   90.00
_cell.angle_gamma   90.00
#
_symmetry.space_group_name_H-M   'P 1'
#
loop_
_entity.id
_entity.type
_entity.pdbx_description
1 polymer ?
#
loop_
_entity_poly.entity_id
_entity_poly.type
_entity_poly.pdbx_seq_one_letter_code
_entity_poly.pdbx_strand_id
1 'polypeptide(L)'
;MTNTEVKDSHTILGHPSDSYLKHLFKEGKIKGKLKPSKGCQIYQKAKIQNRPQNRALPSSTTAFHCLNMDTLEITPDTQQDIKYVLVIVDDYSRYNCIYLMTSKIQVQGNIMAFVNEMFNKVNVRPAFLHTDRGGEFDSTLL
;
A
#
# COMPACT_ATOMS: atom_id res chain seq x y z
N MET A 1 -8.69 -39.79 41.77
CA MET A 1 -9.49 -38.85 40.95
C MET A 1 -8.52 -37.98 40.19
N THR A 2 -8.19 -38.35 38.95
CA THR A 2 -7.23 -37.62 38.12
C THR A 2 -7.91 -36.37 37.57
N ASN A 3 -7.38 -35.21 37.94
CA ASN A 3 -7.81 -33.89 37.49
C ASN A 3 -7.43 -33.76 36.00
N THR A 4 -8.26 -34.29 35.10
CA THR A 4 -8.02 -34.17 33.65
C THR A 4 -8.32 -32.73 33.26
N GLU A 5 -7.28 -31.91 33.15
CA GLU A 5 -7.38 -30.59 32.52
C GLU A 5 -8.04 -30.77 31.15
N VAL A 6 -9.29 -30.35 31.04
CA VAL A 6 -10.02 -30.38 29.77
C VAL A 6 -9.30 -29.44 28.83
N LYS A 7 -8.48 -30.00 27.93
CA LYS A 7 -7.74 -29.26 26.91
C LYS A 7 -8.73 -28.45 26.08
N ASP A 8 -8.42 -27.18 25.89
CA ASP A 8 -9.25 -26.22 25.19
C ASP A 8 -9.27 -26.50 23.69
N SER A 9 -10.46 -26.67 23.11
CA SER A 9 -10.65 -26.94 21.67
C SER A 9 -10.08 -25.83 20.79
N HIS A 10 -10.01 -24.59 21.29
CA HIS A 10 -9.33 -23.49 20.57
C HIS A 10 -7.83 -23.76 20.42
N THR A 11 -7.17 -24.34 21.43
CA THR A 11 -5.73 -24.64 21.34
C THR A 11 -5.48 -25.94 20.56
N ILE A 12 -6.27 -26.98 20.81
CA ILE A 12 -6.08 -28.30 20.17
C ILE A 12 -6.25 -28.23 18.64
N LEU A 13 -7.21 -27.42 18.17
CA LEU A 13 -7.56 -27.34 16.75
C LEU A 13 -6.76 -26.26 16.00
N GLY A 14 -5.71 -25.68 16.62
CA GLY A 14 -4.84 -24.71 15.94
C GLY A 14 -5.39 -23.28 15.92
N HIS A 15 -5.96 -22.81 17.02
CA HIS A 15 -6.47 -21.44 17.19
C HIS A 15 -7.56 -20.97 16.19
N PRO A 16 -8.54 -21.82 15.83
CA PRO A 16 -9.63 -21.39 14.97
C PRO A 16 -10.47 -20.27 15.60
N SER A 17 -11.19 -19.52 14.76
CA SER A 17 -12.08 -18.46 15.22
C SER A 17 -13.23 -19.00 16.07
N ASP A 18 -13.74 -18.16 16.98
CA ASP A 18 -14.89 -18.50 17.81
C ASP A 18 -16.13 -18.86 16.96
N SER A 19 -16.30 -18.22 15.80
CA SER A 19 -17.40 -18.52 14.85
C SER A 19 -17.27 -19.93 14.26
N TYR A 20 -16.05 -20.34 13.89
CA TYR A 20 -15.79 -21.66 13.35
C TYR A 20 -15.98 -22.75 14.40
N LEU A 21 -15.50 -22.54 15.63
CA LEU A 21 -15.72 -23.46 16.74
C LEU A 21 -17.20 -23.63 17.06
N LYS A 22 -17.97 -22.53 17.10
CA LYS A 22 -19.43 -22.58 17.29
C LYS A 22 -20.13 -23.44 16.24
N HIS A 23 -19.70 -23.35 14.98
CA HIS A 23 -20.24 -24.20 13.91
C HIS A 23 -19.95 -25.68 14.16
N LEU A 24 -18.71 -26.03 14.49
CA LEU A 24 -18.31 -27.42 14.75
C LEU A 24 -19.01 -28.04 15.97
N PHE A 25 -19.23 -27.25 17.03
CA PHE A 25 -20.01 -27.70 18.19
C PHE A 25 -21.48 -27.94 17.82
N LYS A 26 -22.07 -27.05 17.00
CA LYS A 26 -23.46 -27.16 16.54
C LYS A 26 -23.68 -28.40 15.66
N GLU A 27 -22.72 -28.74 14.82
CA GLU A 27 -22.75 -29.94 13.98
C GLU A 27 -22.42 -31.25 14.74
N GLY A 28 -22.10 -31.17 16.03
CA GLY A 28 -21.75 -32.35 16.84
C GLY A 28 -20.43 -33.01 16.48
N LYS A 29 -19.61 -32.38 15.62
CA LYS A 29 -18.31 -32.90 15.16
C LYS A 29 -17.24 -32.91 16.25
N ILE A 30 -17.38 -32.03 17.24
CA ILE A 30 -16.47 -31.92 18.39
C ILE A 30 -17.27 -31.79 19.70
N LYS A 31 -16.72 -32.35 20.79
CA LYS A 31 -17.24 -32.22 22.16
C LYS A 31 -16.20 -31.47 22.99
N GLY A 32 -16.61 -30.48 23.78
CA GLY A 32 -15.68 -29.65 24.53
C GLY A 32 -16.27 -28.32 25.00
N LYS A 33 -15.43 -27.49 25.62
CA LYS A 33 -15.79 -26.14 26.07
C LYS A 33 -15.17 -25.11 25.13
N LEU A 34 -15.96 -24.11 24.74
CA LEU A 34 -15.46 -22.95 24.00
C LEU A 34 -14.76 -21.99 24.98
N LYS A 35 -13.44 -21.80 24.84
CA LYS A 35 -12.78 -20.61 25.41
C LYS A 35 -12.66 -19.54 24.32
N PRO A 36 -12.98 -18.27 24.63
CA PRO A 36 -12.88 -17.19 23.67
C PRO A 36 -11.44 -16.98 23.19
N SER A 37 -11.26 -16.86 21.87
CA SER A 37 -9.97 -16.53 21.24
C SER A 37 -9.41 -15.16 21.65
N LYS A 38 -10.25 -14.27 22.19
CA LYS A 38 -9.87 -12.92 22.65
C LYS A 38 -8.77 -12.93 23.72
N GLY A 39 -8.61 -14.02 24.49
CA GLY A 39 -7.54 -14.18 25.48
C GLY A 39 -6.31 -14.96 25.00
N CYS A 40 -6.31 -15.46 23.77
CA CYS A 40 -5.21 -16.29 23.27
C CYS A 40 -4.08 -15.44 22.69
N GLN A 41 -2.90 -15.51 23.31
CA GLN A 41 -1.70 -14.79 22.87
C GLN A 41 -1.23 -15.22 21.48
N ILE A 42 -1.34 -16.52 21.14
CA ILE A 42 -0.93 -17.05 19.83
C ILE A 42 -1.86 -16.53 18.75
N TYR A 43 -3.18 -16.61 18.95
CA TYR A 43 -4.17 -16.03 18.04
C TYR A 43 -3.94 -14.52 17.83
N GLN A 44 -3.69 -13.76 18.89
CA GLN A 44 -3.44 -12.32 18.80
C GLN A 44 -2.16 -11.97 18.03
N LYS A 45 -1.08 -12.76 18.19
CA LYS A 45 0.20 -12.58 17.50
C LYS A 45 0.15 -13.04 16.03
N ALA A 46 -0.58 -14.12 15.76
CA ALA A 46 -0.71 -14.70 14.42
C ALA A 46 -1.72 -13.96 13.53
N LYS A 47 -2.65 -13.22 14.14
CA LYS A 47 -3.65 -12.45 13.38
C LYS A 47 -3.01 -11.19 12.83
N ILE A 48 -2.91 -11.10 11.51
CA ILE A 48 -2.61 -9.84 10.80
C ILE A 48 -3.67 -8.84 11.23
N GLN A 49 -3.27 -7.82 11.99
CA GLN A 49 -4.18 -6.78 12.43
C GLN A 49 -4.41 -5.81 11.26
N ASN A 50 -5.44 -6.07 10.46
CA ASN A 50 -6.06 -5.04 9.61
C ASN A 50 -6.83 -4.07 10.52
N ARG A 51 -6.11 -3.29 11.33
CA ARG A 51 -6.72 -2.10 11.93
C ARG A 51 -6.90 -1.12 10.78
N PRO A 52 -8.14 -0.69 10.46
CA PRO A 52 -8.32 0.36 9.48
C PRO A 52 -7.54 1.58 9.97
N GLN A 53 -6.64 2.09 9.14
CA GLN A 53 -6.00 3.36 9.41
C GLN A 53 -7.07 4.44 9.22
N ASN A 54 -7.69 4.89 10.32
CA ASN A 54 -8.72 5.94 10.30
C ASN A 54 -8.15 7.35 10.03
N ARG A 55 -6.91 7.45 9.54
CA ARG A 55 -6.31 8.73 9.18
C ARG A 55 -6.52 8.94 7.70
N ALA A 56 -7.35 9.93 7.34
CA ALA A 56 -7.39 10.42 5.98
C ALA A 56 -5.99 10.87 5.58
N LEU A 57 -5.57 10.48 4.37
CA LEU A 57 -4.34 11.00 3.81
C LEU A 57 -4.48 12.51 3.59
N PRO A 58 -3.43 13.31 3.84
CA PRO A 58 -3.45 14.72 3.47
C PRO A 58 -3.75 14.84 1.97
N SER A 59 -4.68 15.71 1.61
CA SER A 59 -4.97 16.02 0.22
C SER A 59 -4.85 17.52 -0.01
N SER A 60 -4.43 17.87 -1.22
CA SER A 60 -4.21 19.24 -1.66
C SER A 60 -5.54 19.97 -1.81
N THR A 61 -5.55 21.25 -1.46
CA THR A 61 -6.72 22.13 -1.64
C THR A 61 -6.67 22.94 -2.93
N THR A 62 -5.53 22.92 -3.64
CA THR A 62 -5.29 23.72 -4.84
C THR A 62 -4.54 22.90 -5.89
N ALA A 63 -4.82 23.17 -7.17
CA ALA A 63 -4.17 22.50 -8.30
C ALA A 63 -2.65 22.67 -8.28
N PHE A 64 -1.94 21.60 -8.65
CA PHE A 64 -0.48 21.51 -8.72
C PHE A 64 0.25 21.80 -7.41
N HIS A 65 -0.42 21.74 -6.26
CA HIS A 65 0.23 21.93 -4.96
C HIS A 65 1.07 20.73 -4.54
N CYS A 66 0.52 19.52 -4.71
CA CYS A 66 1.21 18.26 -4.49
C CYS A 66 1.13 17.41 -5.74
N LEU A 67 2.28 16.92 -6.20
CA LEU A 67 2.38 16.00 -7.33
C LEU A 67 2.79 14.63 -6.82
N ASN A 68 2.04 13.60 -7.21
CA ASN A 68 2.41 12.21 -7.00
C ASN A 68 3.09 11.69 -8.27
N MET A 69 4.25 11.06 -8.12
CA MET A 69 5.07 10.60 -9.23
C MET A 69 5.50 9.15 -9.03
N ASP A 70 5.49 8.39 -10.11
CA ASP A 70 5.93 6.99 -10.11
C ASP A 70 6.54 6.63 -11.47
N THR A 71 7.45 5.65 -11.47
CA THR A 71 8.09 5.14 -12.68
C THR A 71 7.66 3.70 -12.93
N LEU A 72 7.01 3.47 -14.07
CA LEU A 72 6.59 2.16 -14.53
C LEU A 72 7.61 1.60 -15.52
N GLU A 73 7.79 0.28 -15.53
CA GLU A 73 8.57 -0.44 -16.53
C GLU A 73 7.63 -1.16 -17.50
N ILE A 74 7.93 -1.05 -18.80
CA ILE A 74 7.18 -1.69 -19.88
C ILE A 74 7.90 -2.98 -20.27
N THR A 75 7.15 -4.08 -20.40
CA THR A 75 7.67 -5.34 -20.90
C THR A 75 6.63 -6.04 -21.79
N PRO A 76 6.99 -6.51 -23.00
CA PRO A 76 8.28 -6.34 -23.67
C PRO A 76 8.50 -4.88 -24.13
N ASP A 77 9.76 -4.52 -24.36
CA ASP A 77 10.13 -3.19 -24.86
C ASP A 77 9.35 -2.84 -26.15
N THR A 78 9.03 -1.56 -26.31
CA THR A 78 8.39 -1.09 -27.55
C THR A 78 9.36 -1.15 -28.73
N GLN A 79 8.85 -1.04 -29.96
CA GLN A 79 9.68 -0.96 -31.17
C GLN A 79 10.66 0.22 -31.19
N GLN A 80 10.46 1.23 -30.33
CA GLN A 80 11.29 2.43 -30.22
C GLN A 80 12.21 2.39 -28.98
N ASP A 81 12.44 1.21 -28.40
CA ASP A 81 13.26 1.02 -27.20
C ASP A 81 12.77 1.80 -25.96
N ILE A 82 11.49 2.19 -25.92
CA ILE A 82 10.87 2.73 -24.71
C ILE A 82 10.68 1.58 -23.72
N LYS A 83 11.26 1.77 -22.52
CA LYS A 83 11.27 0.79 -21.42
C LYS A 83 10.60 1.32 -20.16
N TYR A 84 10.53 2.65 -20.00
CA TYR A 84 10.03 3.26 -18.78
C TYR A 84 9.00 4.34 -19.08
N VAL A 85 8.07 4.54 -18.14
CA VAL A 85 7.09 5.63 -18.14
C VAL A 85 7.14 6.34 -16.81
N LEU A 86 7.47 7.62 -16.82
CA LEU A 86 7.26 8.47 -15.66
C LEU A 86 5.81 8.97 -15.70
N VAL A 87 5.05 8.71 -14.65
CA VAL A 87 3.69 9.21 -14.47
C VAL A 87 3.71 10.30 -13.41
N ILE A 88 3.15 11.46 -13.73
CA ILE A 88 2.99 12.60 -12.82
C ILE A 88 1.49 12.87 -12.68
N VAL A 89 0.98 12.89 -11.46
CA VAL A 89 -0.45 13.11 -11.17
C VAL A 89 -0.58 14.23 -10.14
N ASP A 90 -1.36 15.25 -10.48
CA ASP A 90 -1.76 16.29 -9.52
C ASP A 90 -2.76 15.73 -8.51
N ASP A 91 -2.49 15.99 -7.23
CA ASP A 91 -3.34 15.53 -6.14
C ASP A 91 -4.68 16.27 -6.06
N TYR A 92 -4.79 17.51 -6.52
CA TYR A 92 -6.09 18.20 -6.45
C TYR A 92 -6.95 17.94 -7.68
N SER A 93 -6.48 18.34 -8.85
CA SER A 93 -7.25 18.33 -10.11
C SER A 93 -7.33 16.96 -10.78
N ARG A 94 -6.48 16.01 -10.35
CA ARG A 94 -6.28 14.71 -11.02
C ARG A 94 -5.75 14.82 -12.45
N TYR A 95 -5.25 15.99 -12.84
CA TYR A 95 -4.47 16.15 -14.07
C TYR A 95 -3.27 15.21 -14.06
N ASN A 96 -3.03 14.54 -15.18
CA ASN A 96 -1.92 13.63 -15.33
C ASN A 96 -1.05 13.99 -16.55
N CYS A 97 0.23 13.67 -16.44
CA CYS A 97 1.20 13.82 -17.51
C CYS A 97 2.11 12.59 -17.50
N ILE A 98 2.50 12.12 -18.68
CA ILE A 98 3.40 10.99 -18.84
C ILE A 98 4.61 11.35 -19.68
N TYR A 99 5.76 10.78 -19.33
CA TYR A 99 6.98 10.84 -20.14
C TYR A 99 7.44 9.43 -20.47
N LEU A 100 7.57 9.15 -21.77
CA LEU A 100 8.13 7.90 -22.28
C LEU A 100 9.66 8.00 -22.27
N MET A 101 10.33 6.98 -21.74
CA MET A 101 11.78 7.01 -21.52
C MET A 101 12.43 5.70 -21.92
N THR A 102 13.66 5.79 -22.42
CA THR A 102 14.52 4.63 -22.71
C THR A 102 15.39 4.24 -21.50
N SER A 103 15.57 5.14 -20.53
CA SER A 103 16.36 4.93 -19.31
C SER A 103 15.81 5.74 -18.13
N LYS A 104 15.89 5.19 -16.91
CA LYS A 104 15.50 5.85 -15.66
C LYS A 104 16.30 7.13 -15.36
N ILE A 105 17.48 7.32 -15.96
CA ILE A 105 18.29 8.55 -15.80
C ILE A 105 17.53 9.79 -16.32
N GLN A 106 16.57 9.61 -17.23
CA GLN A 106 15.78 10.70 -17.81
C GLN A 106 14.72 11.26 -16.85
N VAL A 107 14.39 10.56 -15.75
CA VAL A 107 13.34 10.93 -14.80
C VAL A 107 13.54 12.35 -14.27
N GLN A 108 14.75 12.65 -13.79
CA GLN A 108 15.06 13.97 -13.25
C GLN A 108 14.84 15.10 -14.26
N GLY A 109 15.35 14.94 -15.49
CA GLY A 109 15.21 15.95 -16.54
C GLY A 109 13.74 16.19 -16.89
N ASN A 110 12.94 15.12 -16.95
CA ASN A 110 11.51 15.20 -17.23
C ASN A 110 10.73 15.88 -16.10
N ILE A 111 11.07 15.63 -14.82
CA ILE A 111 10.47 16.32 -13.67
C ILE A 111 10.76 17.83 -13.76
N MET A 112 12.01 18.21 -14.02
CA MET A 112 12.38 19.63 -14.14
C MET A 112 11.70 20.31 -15.32
N ALA A 113 11.58 19.62 -16.46
CA ALA A 113 10.83 20.10 -17.61
C ALA A 113 9.35 20.34 -17.27
N PHE A 114 8.71 19.39 -16.57
CA PHE A 114 7.34 19.50 -16.13
C PHE A 114 7.12 20.69 -15.18
N VAL A 115 7.97 20.85 -14.15
CA VAL A 115 7.88 21.95 -13.19
C VAL A 115 8.05 23.31 -13.88
N ASN A 116 9.01 23.42 -14.81
CA ASN A 116 9.19 24.64 -15.60
C ASN A 116 8.00 24.92 -16.51
N GLU A 117 7.40 23.90 -17.11
CA GLU A 117 6.18 24.04 -17.91
C GLU A 117 5.01 24.57 -17.07
N MET A 118 4.81 24.02 -15.86
CA MET A 118 3.76 24.48 -14.95
C MET A 118 3.96 25.93 -14.51
N PHE A 119 5.21 26.32 -14.25
CA PHE A 119 5.55 27.69 -13.93
C PHE A 119 5.28 28.63 -15.11
N ASN A 120 5.67 28.24 -16.33
CA ASN A 120 5.53 29.10 -17.50
C ASN A 120 4.08 29.22 -18.00
N LYS A 121 3.29 28.14 -17.96
CA LYS A 121 1.92 28.11 -18.52
C LYS A 121 0.86 28.55 -17.52
N VAL A 122 1.05 28.20 -16.25
CA VAL A 122 0.00 28.34 -15.22
C VAL A 122 0.46 29.23 -14.05
N ASN A 123 1.73 29.65 -14.05
CA ASN A 123 2.35 30.44 -12.98
C ASN A 123 2.25 29.77 -11.60
N VAL A 124 2.37 28.44 -11.57
CA VAL A 124 2.36 27.64 -10.33
C VAL A 124 3.67 26.87 -10.20
N ARG A 125 4.22 26.84 -8.98
CA ARG A 125 5.31 25.95 -8.59
C ARG A 125 4.78 24.93 -7.59
N PRO A 126 4.93 23.62 -7.85
CA PRO A 126 4.56 22.59 -6.89
C PRO A 126 5.30 22.76 -5.57
N ALA A 127 4.59 22.60 -4.46
CA ALA A 127 5.17 22.68 -3.12
C ALA A 127 5.75 21.32 -2.68
N PHE A 128 5.11 20.23 -3.10
CA PHE A 128 5.49 18.87 -2.74
C PHE A 128 5.56 17.96 -3.96
N LEU A 129 6.62 17.16 -4.03
CA LEU A 129 6.77 16.05 -4.96
C LEU A 129 6.81 14.76 -4.13
N HIS A 130 5.83 13.87 -4.33
CA HIS A 130 5.74 12.60 -3.63
C HIS A 130 6.17 11.48 -4.57
N THR A 131 7.22 10.76 -4.19
CA THR A 131 7.75 9.60 -4.92
C THR A 131 7.84 8.39 -3.98
N ASP A 132 8.04 7.21 -4.54
CA ASP A 132 8.27 5.95 -3.80
C ASP A 132 9.69 5.86 -3.19
N ARG A 133 10.50 6.90 -3.35
CA ARG A 133 11.94 6.95 -3.00
C ARG A 133 12.79 5.97 -3.81
N GLY A 134 12.38 5.63 -5.02
CA GLY A 134 13.24 4.95 -5.99
C GLY A 134 14.53 5.73 -6.25
N GLY A 135 15.61 5.02 -6.59
CA GLY A 135 16.93 5.63 -6.79
C GLY A 135 16.97 6.63 -7.96
N GLU A 136 16.03 6.54 -8.90
CA GLU A 136 15.81 7.52 -9.97
C GLU A 136 15.29 8.88 -9.46
N PHE A 137 14.74 8.92 -8.26
CA PHE A 137 14.24 10.11 -7.57
C PHE A 137 15.17 10.57 -6.44
N ASP A 138 16.17 9.76 -6.05
CA ASP A 138 17.09 10.09 -4.97
C ASP A 138 18.24 10.98 -5.46
N SER A 139 18.61 11.94 -4.63
CA SER A 139 19.26 13.18 -5.09
C SER A 139 20.66 13.33 -4.53
N THR A 140 21.65 12.89 -5.30
CA THR A 140 22.87 13.69 -5.44
C THR A 140 22.74 14.70 -6.59
N LEU A 141 21.58 14.77 -7.26
CA LEU A 141 21.41 15.52 -8.51
C LEU A 141 20.17 16.44 -8.60
N LEU A 142 19.06 16.26 -7.86
CA LEU A 142 17.92 17.23 -7.85
C LEU A 142 18.21 18.48 -7.01
#